data_AF-A0A3C0GJQ1-F1
#
_entry.id   AF-A0A3C0GJQ1-F1
#
_cell.length_a   1.000
_cell.length_b   1.000
_cell.length_c   1.000
_cell.angle_alpha   90.00
_cell.angle_beta   90.00
_cell.angle_gamma   90.00
#
_symmetry.space_group_name_H-M   'P 1'
#
loop_
_entity.id
_entity.type
_entity.pdbx_description
1 polymer ?
#
loop_
_entity_poly.entity_id
_entity_poly.type
_entity_poly.pdbx_seq_one_letter_code
_entity_poly.pdbx_strand_id
1 'polypeptide(L)'
;TDSSNAMFPSTYTLGMRVASGEIRQYQTDNNVTQFDDFNTSSNLTIKAVQVGNPSSDTGFFSINLNPISYTARVQPEDVYVQSYDYTSTDNTALGTRITQYS
;
A
#
# COMPACT_ATOMS: atom_id res chain seq x y z
N THR A 1 19.18 7.95 -16.77
CA THR A 1 19.95 7.49 -15.62
C THR A 1 19.26 6.28 -15.03
N ASP A 2 19.97 5.17 -14.86
CA ASP A 2 19.54 3.94 -14.21
C ASP A 2 20.45 3.67 -13.00
N SER A 3 20.20 2.60 -12.25
CA SER A 3 21.01 2.25 -11.08
C SER A 3 22.48 2.00 -11.40
N SER A 4 22.83 1.67 -12.64
CA SER A 4 24.19 1.33 -13.07
C SER A 4 25.04 2.54 -13.50
N ASN A 5 24.41 3.68 -13.81
CA ASN A 5 25.09 4.91 -14.24
C ASN A 5 24.83 6.12 -13.33
N ALA A 6 24.13 5.93 -12.21
CA ALA A 6 23.99 6.95 -11.18
C ALA A 6 25.32 7.13 -10.41
N MET A 7 25.90 8.33 -10.46
CA MET A 7 27.07 8.70 -9.63
C MET A 7 26.61 9.20 -8.26
N PHE A 8 27.06 8.53 -7.21
CA PHE A 8 26.86 8.97 -5.82
C PHE A 8 28.22 9.34 -5.19
N PRO A 9 28.28 10.37 -4.31
CA PRO A 9 29.46 10.61 -3.48
C PRO A 9 29.87 9.36 -2.70
N SER A 10 31.17 9.16 -2.46
CA SER A 10 31.68 7.97 -1.76
C SER A 10 31.15 7.79 -0.33
N THR A 11 30.65 8.87 0.30
CA THR A 11 30.04 8.87 1.64
C THR A 11 28.52 8.90 1.62
N TYR A 12 27.89 8.79 0.44
CA TYR A 12 26.44 8.80 0.32
C TYR A 12 25.84 7.54 0.96
N THR A 13 24.96 7.75 1.93
CA THR A 13 24.09 6.72 2.48
C THR A 13 22.64 7.12 2.26
N LEU A 14 21.80 6.15 1.94
CA LEU A 14 20.37 6.38 1.84
C LEU A 14 19.74 6.21 3.21
N GLY A 15 19.29 7.32 3.80
CA GLY A 15 18.75 7.34 5.16
C GLY A 15 17.38 6.67 5.30
N MET A 16 16.53 6.73 4.27
CA MET A 16 15.16 6.22 4.35
C MET A 16 14.66 5.66 3.02
N ARG A 17 14.03 4.48 3.06
CA ARG A 17 13.24 3.90 1.96
C ARG A 17 11.87 3.53 2.50
N VAL A 18 10.82 4.08 1.91
CA VAL A 18 9.44 3.79 2.30
C VAL A 18 8.61 3.27 1.13
N ALA A 19 7.66 2.39 1.45
CA ALA A 19 6.64 1.97 0.51
C ALA A 19 5.48 2.98 0.51
N SER A 20 5.05 3.38 -0.68
CA SER A 20 3.86 4.20 -0.91
C SER A 20 3.15 3.67 -2.14
N GLY A 21 1.87 4.01 -2.29
CA GLY A 21 1.08 3.57 -3.42
C GLY A 21 -0.38 3.95 -3.29
N GLU A 22 -1.15 3.51 -4.27
CA GLU A 22 -2.59 3.68 -4.34
C GLU A 22 -3.25 2.30 -4.42
N ILE A 23 -4.30 2.10 -3.64
CA ILE A 23 -5.21 0.95 -3.76
C ILE A 23 -6.55 1.48 -4.28
N ARG A 24 -6.99 1.00 -5.44
CA ARG A 24 -8.31 1.31 -6.00
C ARG A 24 -9.28 0.17 -5.77
N GLN A 25 -10.47 0.51 -5.31
CA GLN A 25 -11.59 -0.40 -5.13
C GLN A 25 -12.81 0.11 -5.89
N TYR A 26 -13.40 -0.76 -6.70
CA TYR A 26 -14.73 -0.53 -7.28
C TYR A 26 -15.79 -0.87 -6.24
N GLN A 27 -16.68 0.07 -5.96
CA GLN A 27 -17.76 -0.09 -5.00
C GLN A 27 -19.04 -0.48 -5.75
N THR A 28 -19.79 -1.43 -5.19
CA THR A 28 -21.10 -1.85 -5.72
C THR A 28 -22.26 -1.10 -5.08
N ASP A 29 -22.02 -0.34 -4.00
CA ASP A 29 -23.01 0.45 -3.27
C ASP A 29 -22.35 1.65 -2.58
N ASN A 30 -23.15 2.63 -2.13
CA ASN A 30 -22.72 3.90 -1.55
C ASN A 30 -22.44 3.87 -0.03
N ASN A 31 -22.54 2.71 0.60
CA ASN A 31 -22.47 2.56 2.05
C ASN A 31 -21.01 2.35 2.53
N VAL A 32 -20.12 3.26 2.16
CA VAL A 32 -18.70 3.23 2.57
C VAL A 32 -18.50 4.16 3.76
N THR A 33 -18.04 3.61 4.88
CA THR A 33 -17.83 4.36 6.14
C THR A 33 -16.63 5.30 6.12
N GLN A 34 -15.78 5.20 5.10
CA GLN A 34 -14.51 5.94 4.94
C GLN A 34 -14.55 6.92 3.75
N PHE A 35 -15.69 7.58 3.57
CA PHE A 35 -15.83 8.64 2.59
C PHE A 35 -14.96 9.84 2.99
N ASP A 36 -14.03 10.24 2.11
CA ASP A 36 -13.10 11.36 2.33
C ASP A 36 -12.36 11.34 3.68
N ASP A 37 -11.88 10.15 4.08
CA ASP A 37 -11.20 9.93 5.36
C ASP A 37 -9.67 10.04 5.23
N PHE A 38 -8.99 10.35 6.33
CA PHE A 38 -7.52 10.31 6.39
C PHE A 38 -7.02 9.89 7.77
N ASN A 39 -5.88 9.23 7.79
CA ASN A 39 -5.21 8.87 9.04
C ASN A 39 -3.70 9.02 8.90
N THR A 40 -3.02 9.50 9.94
CA THR A 40 -1.57 9.70 9.96
C THR A 40 -0.80 8.50 10.53
N SER A 41 -1.48 7.55 11.16
CA SER A 41 -0.92 6.36 11.78
C SER A 41 -1.93 5.22 11.83
N SER A 42 -1.93 4.40 10.78
CA SER A 42 -2.74 3.18 10.68
C SER A 42 -1.89 1.97 10.29
N ASN A 43 -2.46 0.78 10.44
CA ASN A 43 -1.89 -0.47 9.93
C ASN A 43 -2.54 -0.82 8.59
N LEU A 44 -1.75 -1.14 7.58
CA LEU A 44 -2.21 -1.62 6.27
C LEU A 44 -1.64 -3.00 5.99
N THR A 45 -2.52 -3.95 5.65
CA THR A 45 -2.12 -5.24 5.10
C THR A 45 -2.58 -5.33 3.66
N ILE A 46 -1.65 -5.55 2.73
CA ILE A 46 -1.95 -5.82 1.32
C ILE A 46 -1.73 -7.31 1.09
N LYS A 47 -2.77 -8.01 0.67
CA LYS A 47 -2.75 -9.45 0.41
C LYS A 47 -3.20 -9.74 -1.02
N ALA A 48 -2.39 -10.51 -1.74
CA ALA A 48 -2.75 -11.01 -3.06
C ALA A 48 -3.17 -12.48 -2.97
N VAL A 49 -4.37 -12.76 -3.48
CA VAL A 49 -4.98 -14.09 -3.50
C VAL A 49 -5.18 -14.50 -4.94
N GLN A 50 -4.98 -15.79 -5.24
CA GLN A 50 -5.20 -16.32 -6.58
C GLN A 50 -6.68 -16.20 -6.98
N VAL A 51 -6.94 -15.82 -8.24
CA VAL A 51 -8.30 -15.77 -8.80
C VAL A 51 -8.96 -17.14 -8.65
N GLY A 52 -10.17 -17.17 -8.08
CA GLY A 52 -10.93 -18.39 -7.80
C GLY A 52 -10.80 -18.89 -6.35
N ASN A 53 -9.81 -18.45 -5.59
CA ASN A 53 -9.71 -18.75 -4.16
C ASN A 53 -10.54 -17.76 -3.33
N PRO A 54 -11.03 -18.17 -2.14
CA PRO A 54 -11.77 -17.28 -1.25
C PRO A 54 -10.86 -16.16 -0.71
N SER A 55 -11.43 -14.99 -0.38
CA SER A 55 -10.67 -13.86 0.20
C SER A 55 -10.02 -14.18 1.55
N SER A 56 -10.48 -15.24 2.23
CA SER A 56 -9.90 -15.78 3.47
C SER A 56 -8.62 -16.59 3.26
N ASP A 57 -8.29 -16.97 2.02
CA ASP A 57 -7.05 -17.67 1.67
C ASP A 57 -5.82 -16.88 2.14
N THR A 58 -4.76 -17.59 2.53
CA THR A 58 -3.50 -16.97 2.98
C THR A 58 -2.81 -16.17 1.88
N GLY A 59 -3.16 -16.42 0.62
CA GLY A 59 -2.59 -15.77 -0.55
C GLY A 59 -1.20 -16.28 -0.88
N PHE A 60 -0.68 -15.83 -2.02
CA PHE A 60 0.71 -16.10 -2.43
C PHE A 60 1.64 -14.93 -2.07
N PHE A 61 1.07 -13.78 -1.72
CA PHE A 61 1.81 -12.60 -1.27
C PHE A 61 1.03 -11.85 -0.20
N SER A 62 1.71 -11.44 0.86
CA SER A 62 1.17 -10.53 1.86
C SER A 62 2.26 -9.64 2.43
N ILE A 63 1.95 -8.36 2.60
CA ILE A 63 2.82 -7.37 3.24
C ILE A 63 2.06 -6.59 4.29
N ASN A 64 2.67 -6.41 5.46
CA ASN A 64 2.15 -5.60 6.55
C ASN A 64 2.95 -4.31 6.71
N LEU A 65 2.31 -3.16 6.50
CA LEU A 65 2.90 -1.84 6.65
C LEU A 65 2.28 -1.15 7.87
N ASN A 66 3.11 -0.92 8.90
CA ASN A 66 2.70 -0.27 10.13
C ASN A 66 3.86 0.53 10.74
N PRO A 67 3.72 1.83 11.02
CA PRO A 67 2.60 2.69 10.64
C PRO A 67 2.61 3.10 9.16
N ILE A 68 1.42 3.42 8.65
CA ILE A 68 1.21 4.18 7.42
C ILE A 68 0.38 5.43 7.71
N SER A 69 0.51 6.44 6.85
CA SER A 69 -0.51 7.46 6.65
C SER A 69 -1.30 7.14 5.38
N TYR A 70 -2.61 7.40 5.38
CA TYR A 70 -3.42 7.29 4.18
C TYR A 70 -4.44 8.43 4.03
N THR A 71 -4.90 8.62 2.80
CA THR A 71 -6.10 9.38 2.47
C THR A 71 -7.00 8.53 1.58
N ALA A 72 -8.27 8.44 1.93
CA ALA A 72 -9.31 7.76 1.19
C ALA A 72 -10.14 8.80 0.43
N ARG A 73 -10.38 8.64 -0.87
CA ARG A 73 -11.26 9.52 -1.67
C ARG A 73 -12.26 8.71 -2.49
N VAL A 74 -13.51 9.15 -2.51
CA VAL A 74 -14.56 8.57 -3.37
C VAL A 74 -14.78 9.48 -4.58
N GLN A 75 -14.82 8.87 -5.76
CA GLN A 75 -15.28 9.52 -6.98
C GLN A 75 -16.64 8.93 -7.37
N PRO A 76 -17.73 9.73 -7.32
CA PRO A 76 -19.03 9.30 -7.81
C PRO A 76 -19.04 9.36 -9.34
N GLU A 77 -18.99 8.19 -9.98
CA GLU A 77 -19.19 7.98 -11.42
C GLU A 77 -20.31 6.93 -11.62
N ASP A 78 -20.50 6.43 -12.86
CA ASP A 78 -21.45 5.33 -13.14
C ASP A 78 -21.15 4.09 -12.28
N VAL A 79 -19.88 3.91 -11.91
CA VAL A 79 -19.41 2.99 -10.88
C VAL A 79 -18.65 3.82 -9.85
N TYR A 80 -19.04 3.72 -8.58
CA TYR A 80 -18.31 4.39 -7.50
C TYR A 80 -16.89 3.82 -7.37
N VAL A 81 -15.89 4.69 -7.40
CA VAL A 81 -14.48 4.31 -7.21
C VAL A 81 -13.98 4.90 -5.90
N GLN A 82 -13.35 4.08 -5.08
CA GLN A 82 -12.63 4.49 -3.87
C GLN A 82 -11.14 4.29 -4.09
N SER A 83 -10.35 5.35 -3.90
CA SER A 83 -8.89 5.26 -3.83
C SER A 83 -8.43 5.40 -2.38
N TYR A 84 -7.40 4.63 -2.02
CA TYR A 84 -6.63 4.75 -0.79
C TYR A 84 -5.18 5.02 -1.16
N ASP A 85 -4.76 6.27 -1.05
CA ASP A 85 -3.36 6.66 -1.21
C ASP A 85 -2.65 6.49 0.13
N TYR A 86 -1.61 5.66 0.19
CA TYR A 86 -0.89 5.37 1.41
C TYR A 86 0.60 5.67 1.30
N THR A 87 1.23 5.97 2.43
CA THR A 87 2.68 6.10 2.58
C THR A 87 3.11 5.52 3.93
N SER A 88 4.06 4.57 3.91
CA SER A 88 4.72 4.08 5.14
C SER A 88 5.48 5.22 5.80
N THR A 89 5.28 5.40 7.10
CA THR A 89 5.94 6.44 7.88
C THR A 89 7.11 5.90 8.70
N ASP A 90 7.39 4.60 8.59
CA ASP A 90 8.55 3.93 9.16
C ASP A 90 9.51 3.41 8.07
N ASN A 91 10.78 3.32 8.43
CA ASN A 91 11.95 2.90 7.65
C ASN A 91 12.41 1.46 7.96
N THR A 92 11.61 0.65 8.65
CA THR A 92 11.87 -0.79 8.75
C THR A 92 12.03 -1.41 7.36
N ALA A 93 13.03 -2.28 7.22
CA ALA A 93 13.37 -2.92 5.95
C ALA A 93 12.15 -3.62 5.34
N LEU A 94 11.82 -3.30 4.08
CA LEU A 94 10.59 -3.79 3.44
C LEU A 94 10.50 -5.33 3.42
N GLY A 95 11.64 -6.02 3.25
CA GLY A 95 11.69 -7.48 3.26
C GLY A 95 11.24 -8.12 4.58
N THR A 96 11.40 -7.44 5.72
CA THR A 96 10.95 -7.96 7.02
C THR A 96 9.45 -7.73 7.25
N ARG A 97 8.79 -7.00 6.35
CA ARG A 97 7.36 -6.70 6.39
C ARG A 97 6.53 -7.62 5.50
N ILE A 98 7.18 -8.38 4.63
CA ILE A 98 6.54 -9.42 3.82
C ILE A 98 6.25 -10.60 4.75
N THR A 99 4.97 -10.92 4.95
CA THR A 99 4.51 -11.96 5.87
C THR A 99 4.14 -13.26 5.15
N GLN A 100 3.95 -13.21 3.84
CA GLN A 100 3.75 -14.37 2.97
C GLN A 100 4.39 -14.09 1.61
N TYR A 101 5.17 -15.06 1.10
CA TYR A 101 5.71 -15.07 -0.25
C TYR A 101 6.00 -16.51 -0.66
N SER A 102 5.33 -17.00 -1.70
CA SER A 102 5.43 -18.37 -2.20
C SER A 102 5.32 -18.44 -3.70
#